data_AF-A0A925W7B1-F1
#
_entry.id   AF-A0A925W7B1-F1
#
_cell.length_a   1.000
_cell.length_b   1.000
_cell.length_c   1.000
_cell.angle_alpha   90.00
_cell.angle_beta   90.00
_cell.angle_gamma   90.00
#
_symmetry.space_group_name_H-M   'P 1'
#
loop_
_entity.id
_entity.type
_entity.pdbx_description
1 polymer ?
#
loop_
_entity_poly.entity_id
_entity_poly.type
_entity_poly.pdbx_seq_one_letter_code
_entity_poly.pdbx_strand_id
1 'polypeptide(L)'
;DDRLALFPPAHDGVPSGPGDVWQDPDRASTPPDRGRRRNLVIGIGALAVAVLVVLGFVGVQVTSLFSDRAGPAIVVAAPSGGAEQPQQEPPPPAGPAGIAAVRVVDEVGDRDNSGQAARVIDGNPTTTWSTVTYQQQLPALKPGIGIMASFASAVQLSEVAITSPSAGTRVEVRSAPSADAPVDDTEVIARATLDQDTTVVPLDGSQPVGHVLIWIVGLDGGAGDYSSEVGELEFRRAG
;
A
#
# COMPACT_ATOMS: atom_id res chain seq x y z
N ASP A 1 -69.14 6.54 46.93
CA ASP A 1 -68.97 7.07 45.57
C ASP A 1 -67.53 6.97 45.12
N ASP A 2 -67.29 5.91 44.34
CA ASP A 2 -66.35 5.74 43.23
C ASP A 2 -64.86 6.05 43.40
N ARG A 3 -64.11 5.07 43.91
CA ARG A 3 -62.71 4.87 43.51
C ARG A 3 -62.68 4.20 42.14
N LEU A 4 -62.61 4.99 41.08
CA LEU A 4 -62.30 4.52 39.72
C LEU A 4 -60.91 3.88 39.74
N ALA A 5 -60.88 2.55 39.71
CA ALA A 5 -59.67 1.80 39.39
C ALA A 5 -59.35 2.04 37.90
N LEU A 6 -58.32 2.84 37.63
CA LEU A 6 -57.77 3.03 36.30
C LEU A 6 -57.05 1.73 35.91
N PHE A 7 -57.71 0.92 35.09
CA PHE A 7 -57.05 -0.19 34.41
C PHE A 7 -56.09 0.37 33.35
N PRO A 8 -54.91 -0.24 33.15
CA PRO A 8 -54.04 0.15 32.05
C PRO A 8 -54.76 -0.05 30.72
N PRO A 9 -54.54 0.83 29.71
CA PRO A 9 -55.10 0.65 28.39
C PRO A 9 -54.62 -0.68 27.80
N ALA A 10 -55.50 -1.34 27.03
CA ALA A 10 -55.12 -2.52 26.26
C ALA A 10 -54.01 -2.16 25.28
N HIS A 11 -52.97 -2.99 25.19
CA HIS A 11 -51.88 -2.83 24.23
C HIS A 11 -52.44 -2.78 22.80
N ASP A 12 -52.30 -1.62 22.17
CA ASP A 12 -52.71 -1.30 20.80
C ASP A 12 -51.67 -1.72 19.76
N GLY A 13 -50.56 -2.33 20.18
CA GLY A 13 -49.53 -2.91 19.31
C GLY A 13 -48.61 -1.89 18.65
N VAL A 14 -48.74 -0.59 18.97
CA VAL A 14 -47.79 0.43 18.53
C VAL A 14 -46.61 0.52 19.50
N PRO A 15 -45.36 0.63 18.99
CA PRO A 15 -44.19 0.79 19.85
C PRO A 15 -44.26 2.13 20.58
N SER A 16 -44.03 2.10 21.90
CA SER A 16 -44.04 3.29 22.73
C SER A 16 -42.95 4.28 22.32
N GLY A 17 -43.31 5.56 22.28
CA GLY A 17 -42.42 6.66 21.89
C GLY A 17 -41.52 7.11 23.04
N PRO A 18 -40.43 7.86 22.77
CA PRO A 18 -39.48 8.30 23.80
C PRO A 18 -40.02 9.27 24.87
N GLY A 19 -41.34 9.49 24.94
CA GLY A 19 -42.02 10.29 25.97
C GLY A 19 -43.15 9.58 26.70
N ASP A 20 -43.36 8.27 26.49
CA ASP A 20 -44.44 7.54 27.15
C ASP A 20 -44.10 7.25 28.63
N VAL A 21 -45.07 7.56 29.48
CA VAL A 21 -44.96 7.49 30.95
C VAL A 21 -45.00 6.05 31.48
N TRP A 22 -45.47 5.11 30.66
CA TRP A 22 -45.58 3.69 30.99
C TRP A 22 -44.46 2.92 30.29
N GLN A 23 -43.29 2.89 30.93
CA GLN A 23 -42.18 2.02 30.52
C GLN A 23 -42.23 0.74 31.34
N ASP A 24 -42.20 -0.41 30.66
CA ASP A 24 -42.18 -1.72 31.29
C ASP A 24 -40.85 -1.93 32.03
N PRO A 25 -40.85 -2.13 33.37
CA PRO A 25 -39.62 -2.26 34.15
C PRO A 25 -38.85 -3.57 33.89
N ASP A 26 -39.40 -4.51 33.12
CA ASP A 26 -38.80 -5.84 32.92
C ASP A 26 -37.80 -5.93 31.75
N ARG A 27 -37.35 -4.81 31.17
CA ARG A 27 -36.12 -4.81 30.36
C ARG A 27 -34.90 -4.96 31.25
N ALA A 28 -34.50 -6.21 31.45
CA ALA A 28 -33.18 -6.58 31.96
C ALA A 28 -32.09 -5.74 31.27
N SER A 29 -31.47 -4.84 32.02
CA SER A 29 -30.27 -4.12 31.62
C SER A 29 -29.19 -5.13 31.24
N THR A 30 -28.86 -5.22 29.96
CA THR A 30 -27.76 -6.07 29.48
C THR A 30 -26.49 -5.67 30.25
N PRO A 31 -25.85 -6.59 31.00
CA PRO A 31 -24.62 -6.26 31.70
C PRO A 31 -23.54 -5.87 30.66
N PRO A 32 -22.77 -4.79 30.88
CA PRO A 32 -21.77 -4.34 29.92
C PRO A 32 -20.72 -5.45 29.70
N ASP A 33 -20.57 -5.82 28.43
CA ASP A 33 -19.73 -6.91 27.95
C ASP A 33 -18.28 -6.78 28.48
N ARG A 34 -17.82 -7.81 29.20
CA ARG A 34 -16.49 -7.85 29.79
C ARG A 34 -15.38 -7.94 28.75
N GLY A 35 -15.67 -8.41 27.53
CA GLY A 35 -14.70 -8.56 26.46
C GLY A 35 -14.25 -7.22 25.86
N ARG A 36 -15.20 -6.28 25.66
CA ARG A 36 -14.92 -5.00 24.98
C ARG A 36 -13.98 -4.09 25.75
N ARG A 37 -14.06 -4.10 27.08
CA ARG A 37 -13.14 -3.32 27.94
C ARG A 37 -11.71 -3.85 27.96
N ARG A 38 -11.50 -5.16 27.82
CA ARG A 38 -10.14 -5.74 27.80
C ARG A 38 -9.43 -5.37 26.50
N ASN A 39 -10.14 -5.39 25.38
CA ASN A 39 -9.59 -5.01 24.08
C ASN A 39 -9.33 -3.48 24.01
N LEU A 40 -10.16 -2.67 24.66
CA LEU A 40 -9.94 -1.23 24.79
C LEU A 40 -8.73 -0.89 25.69
N VAL A 41 -8.55 -1.59 26.82
CA VAL A 41 -7.39 -1.39 27.70
C VAL A 41 -6.08 -1.79 27.01
N ILE A 42 -6.08 -2.86 26.21
CA ILE A 42 -4.93 -3.27 25.41
C ILE A 42 -4.62 -2.23 24.32
N GLY A 43 -5.65 -1.70 23.63
CA GLY A 43 -5.48 -0.66 22.62
C GLY A 43 -4.92 0.66 23.20
N ILE A 44 -5.40 1.09 24.36
CA ILE A 44 -4.91 2.32 25.02
C ILE A 44 -3.48 2.13 25.54
N GLY A 45 -3.13 0.95 26.06
CA GLY A 45 -1.77 0.63 26.49
C GLY A 45 -0.76 0.67 25.32
N ALA A 46 -1.12 0.08 24.18
CA ALA A 46 -0.29 0.12 22.98
C ALA A 46 -0.09 1.55 22.45
N LEU A 47 -1.14 2.38 22.47
CA LEU A 47 -1.06 3.79 22.08
C LEU A 47 -0.10 4.59 22.98
N ALA A 48 -0.17 4.39 24.31
CA ALA A 48 0.70 5.09 25.25
C ALA A 48 2.19 4.73 25.04
N VAL A 49 2.49 3.46 24.78
CA VAL A 49 3.85 3.01 24.47
C VAL A 49 4.32 3.59 23.13
N ALA A 50 3.46 3.59 22.11
CA ALA A 50 3.79 4.19 20.80
C ALA A 50 4.12 5.68 20.91
N VAL A 51 3.35 6.44 21.71
CA VAL A 51 3.62 7.87 21.95
C VAL A 51 4.96 8.07 22.66
N LEU A 52 5.31 7.24 23.64
CA LEU A 52 6.60 7.32 24.32
C LEU A 52 7.77 6.98 23.39
N VAL A 53 7.60 6.02 22.48
CA VAL A 53 8.60 5.67 21.45
C VAL A 53 8.80 6.83 20.47
N VAL A 54 7.72 7.45 20.01
CA VAL A 54 7.78 8.62 19.11
C VAL A 54 8.46 9.81 19.81
N LEU A 55 8.11 10.11 21.06
CA LEU A 55 8.73 11.18 21.83
C LEU A 55 10.21 10.90 22.11
N GLY A 56 10.58 9.65 22.40
CA GLY A 56 11.99 9.23 22.53
C GLY A 56 12.76 9.40 21.22
N PHE A 57 12.17 9.01 20.10
CA PHE A 57 12.77 9.15 18.77
C PHE A 57 12.97 10.61 18.37
N VAL A 58 11.98 11.48 18.61
CA VAL A 58 12.10 12.92 18.35
C VAL A 58 13.14 13.57 19.27
N GLY A 59 13.26 13.13 20.53
CA GLY A 59 14.28 13.64 21.46
C GLY A 59 15.72 13.39 21.00
N VAL A 60 15.98 12.26 20.33
CA VAL A 60 17.30 11.92 19.76
C VAL A 60 17.64 12.77 18.53
N GLN A 61 16.64 13.30 17.82
CA GLN A 61 16.85 14.16 16.65
C GLN A 61 17.20 15.61 17.02
N VAL A 62 16.99 16.05 18.27
CA VAL A 62 17.29 17.43 18.70
C VAL A 62 18.74 17.59 19.17
N THR A 63 19.45 16.50 19.46
CA THR A 63 20.87 16.58 19.86
C THR A 63 21.81 16.95 18.71
N SER A 64 21.38 16.80 17.45
CA SER A 64 22.16 17.20 16.28
C SER A 64 22.17 18.72 16.04
N LEU A 65 21.29 19.49 16.69
CA LEU A 65 21.20 20.95 16.52
C LEU A 65 22.12 21.75 17.47
N PHE A 66 22.82 21.07 18.40
CA PHE A 66 23.72 21.72 19.36
C PHE A 66 25.21 21.33 19.20
N SER A 67 25.56 20.53 18.20
CA SER A 67 26.96 20.13 17.96
C SER A 67 27.77 21.11 17.08
N ASP A 68 27.14 22.11 16.46
CA ASP A 68 27.85 23.10 15.63
C ASP A 68 28.27 24.35 16.42
N ARG A 69 29.16 24.16 17.40
CA ARG A 69 30.00 25.25 17.93
C ARG A 69 31.44 24.80 18.14
N ALA A 70 32.23 24.87 17.08
CA ALA A 70 33.69 24.97 17.10
C ALA A 70 34.13 25.64 15.79
N GLY A 71 34.31 26.95 15.70
CA GLY A 71 35.51 27.71 16.12
C GLY A 71 35.83 28.70 14.98
N PRO A 72 36.47 29.87 15.21
CA PRO A 72 36.65 30.85 14.14
C PRO A 72 37.80 30.45 13.20
N ALA A 73 37.50 30.31 11.91
CA ALA A 73 38.50 30.13 10.86
C ALA A 73 39.17 31.47 10.52
N ILE A 74 40.51 31.48 10.54
CA ILE A 74 41.33 32.62 10.13
C ILE A 74 41.19 32.78 8.60
N VAL A 75 40.77 33.97 8.18
CA VAL A 75 40.61 34.34 6.77
C VAL A 75 41.97 34.78 6.21
N VAL A 76 42.50 34.05 5.24
CA VAL A 76 43.50 34.57 4.29
C VAL A 76 42.81 34.73 2.95
N ALA A 77 42.74 35.97 2.48
CA ALA A 77 42.10 36.37 1.24
C ALA A 77 43.05 36.23 0.04
N ALA A 78 42.56 35.69 -1.09
CA ALA A 78 42.94 36.08 -2.46
C ALA A 78 41.92 35.48 -3.49
N PRO A 79 41.74 36.06 -4.69
CA PRO A 79 40.39 36.34 -5.19
C PRO A 79 39.95 35.61 -6.48
N SER A 80 38.63 35.68 -6.71
CA SER A 80 37.91 35.66 -8.00
C SER A 80 37.86 34.36 -8.81
N GLY A 81 36.76 33.64 -8.64
CA GLY A 81 36.20 32.67 -9.60
C GLY A 81 34.70 32.53 -9.33
N GLY A 82 33.86 32.56 -10.36
CA GLY A 82 32.40 32.61 -10.26
C GLY A 82 31.81 31.53 -9.36
N ALA A 83 30.87 31.92 -8.51
CA ALA A 83 30.12 30.99 -7.66
C ALA A 83 29.08 30.25 -8.52
N GLU A 84 29.42 29.04 -8.95
CA GLU A 84 28.43 28.02 -9.23
C GLU A 84 27.84 27.58 -7.87
N GLN A 85 26.52 27.66 -7.73
CA GLN A 85 25.82 27.09 -6.59
C GLN A 85 26.12 25.58 -6.56
N PRO A 86 26.44 24.97 -5.41
CA PRO A 86 26.51 23.53 -5.33
C PRO A 86 25.11 22.98 -5.62
N GLN A 87 24.93 22.36 -6.78
CA GLN A 87 23.81 21.47 -7.02
C GLN A 87 23.89 20.38 -5.96
N GLN A 88 22.90 20.38 -5.08
CA GLN A 88 22.72 19.33 -4.09
C GLN A 88 22.53 18.02 -4.85
N GLU A 89 23.57 17.19 -4.81
CA GLU A 89 23.54 15.86 -5.41
C GLU A 89 22.38 15.07 -4.79
N PRO A 90 21.55 14.37 -5.59
CA PRO A 90 20.47 13.57 -5.05
C PRO A 90 21.02 12.60 -3.98
N PRO A 91 20.28 12.36 -2.88
CA PRO A 91 20.71 11.36 -1.90
C PRO A 91 21.00 10.04 -2.61
N PRO A 92 22.02 9.28 -2.17
CA PRO A 92 22.36 8.00 -2.78
C PRO A 92 21.12 7.08 -2.73
N PRO A 93 20.86 6.30 -3.80
CA PRO A 93 19.71 5.41 -3.83
C PRO A 93 19.79 4.45 -2.64
N ALA A 94 18.72 4.37 -1.84
CA ALA A 94 18.69 3.42 -0.75
C ALA A 94 18.61 1.98 -1.30
N GLY A 95 19.13 1.04 -0.52
CA GLY A 95 19.32 -0.35 -0.94
C GLY A 95 18.03 -1.09 -1.33
N PRO A 96 18.15 -2.31 -1.86
CA PRO A 96 17.03 -3.07 -2.44
C PRO A 96 15.93 -3.35 -1.42
N ALA A 97 14.67 -3.10 -1.80
CA ALA A 97 13.49 -3.44 -1.02
C ALA A 97 13.08 -4.89 -1.30
N GLY A 98 13.36 -5.79 -0.35
CA GLY A 98 13.07 -7.21 -0.48
C GLY A 98 11.58 -7.51 -0.52
N ILE A 99 11.16 -8.30 -1.52
CA ILE A 99 9.79 -8.78 -1.68
C ILE A 99 9.60 -10.04 -0.83
N ALA A 100 8.58 -10.05 0.03
CA ALA A 100 8.29 -11.16 0.94
C ALA A 100 7.38 -12.22 0.30
N ALA A 101 6.46 -11.80 -0.58
CA ALA A 101 5.56 -12.69 -1.29
C ALA A 101 5.09 -12.08 -2.61
N VAL A 102 4.75 -12.94 -3.57
CA VAL A 102 4.14 -12.56 -4.85
C VAL A 102 2.92 -13.44 -5.15
N ARG A 103 1.91 -12.86 -5.80
CA ARG A 103 0.75 -13.58 -6.33
C ARG A 103 0.27 -12.94 -7.63
N VAL A 104 -0.32 -13.76 -8.51
CA VAL A 104 -1.04 -13.26 -9.67
C VAL A 104 -2.39 -12.68 -9.24
N VAL A 105 -2.75 -11.54 -9.81
CA VAL A 105 -4.04 -10.88 -9.65
C VAL A 105 -4.78 -10.97 -10.98
N ASP A 106 -5.81 -11.82 -11.01
CA ASP A 106 -6.75 -11.95 -12.12
C ASP A 106 -8.17 -12.01 -11.56
N GLU A 107 -9.02 -11.04 -11.94
CA GLU A 107 -10.40 -10.96 -11.46
C GLU A 107 -11.31 -12.04 -12.06
N VAL A 108 -10.92 -12.62 -13.21
CA VAL A 108 -11.73 -13.58 -13.96
C VAL A 108 -11.36 -15.03 -13.63
N GLY A 109 -10.34 -15.25 -12.80
CA GLY A 109 -9.92 -16.56 -12.31
C GLY A 109 -8.47 -16.92 -12.66
N ASP A 110 -8.06 -18.15 -12.36
CA ASP A 110 -6.64 -18.51 -12.33
C ASP A 110 -6.11 -19.07 -13.68
N ARG A 111 -6.08 -18.24 -14.74
CA ARG A 111 -5.64 -18.70 -16.07
C ARG A 111 -4.20 -18.37 -16.40
N ASP A 112 -3.65 -17.29 -15.87
CA ASP A 112 -2.33 -16.79 -16.26
C ASP A 112 -1.21 -17.33 -15.37
N ASN A 113 -1.05 -18.65 -15.40
CA ASN A 113 0.12 -19.35 -14.85
C ASN A 113 0.52 -18.93 -13.42
N SER A 114 -0.42 -18.82 -12.48
CA SER A 114 -0.14 -18.36 -11.11
C SER A 114 0.94 -19.15 -10.37
N GLY A 115 1.10 -20.44 -10.68
CA GLY A 115 2.18 -21.28 -10.13
C GLY A 115 3.59 -20.82 -10.53
N GLN A 116 3.72 -19.89 -11.48
CA GLN A 116 4.98 -19.29 -11.91
C GLN A 116 5.26 -17.94 -11.24
N ALA A 117 4.35 -17.39 -10.42
CA ALA A 117 4.49 -16.05 -9.84
C ALA A 117 5.83 -15.84 -9.14
N ALA A 118 6.33 -16.84 -8.41
CA ALA A 118 7.59 -16.77 -7.68
C ALA A 118 8.83 -16.54 -8.57
N ARG A 119 8.74 -16.80 -9.88
CA ARG A 119 9.86 -16.60 -10.82
C ARG A 119 10.26 -15.14 -10.93
N VAL A 120 9.32 -14.22 -10.75
CA VAL A 120 9.62 -12.77 -10.87
C VAL A 120 10.46 -12.21 -9.72
N ILE A 121 10.81 -13.04 -8.74
CA ILE A 121 11.63 -12.67 -7.58
C ILE A 121 12.69 -13.74 -7.27
N ASP A 122 13.00 -14.61 -8.24
CA ASP A 122 13.91 -15.72 -8.02
C ASP A 122 15.39 -15.36 -8.29
N GLY A 123 15.65 -14.10 -8.71
CA GLY A 123 16.98 -13.58 -9.01
C GLY A 123 17.53 -14.08 -10.35
N ASN A 124 16.68 -14.68 -11.21
CA ASN A 124 17.05 -15.14 -12.53
C ASN A 124 16.12 -14.54 -13.60
N PRO A 125 16.55 -13.50 -14.34
CA PRO A 125 15.71 -12.83 -15.32
C PRO A 125 15.31 -13.71 -16.54
N THR A 126 15.90 -14.90 -16.68
CA THR A 126 15.55 -15.85 -17.75
C THR A 126 14.40 -16.79 -17.39
N THR A 127 14.00 -16.85 -16.12
CA THR A 127 12.82 -17.58 -15.67
C THR A 127 11.65 -16.61 -15.56
N THR A 128 10.61 -16.82 -16.36
CA THR A 128 9.50 -15.87 -16.46
C THR A 128 8.21 -16.41 -15.87
N TRP A 129 7.43 -15.51 -15.26
CA TRP A 129 5.98 -15.64 -15.22
C TRP A 129 5.43 -15.17 -16.56
N SER A 130 4.51 -15.93 -17.16
CA SER A 130 3.86 -15.55 -18.40
C SER A 130 2.34 -15.51 -18.26
N THR A 131 1.72 -14.59 -18.98
CA THR A 131 0.28 -14.66 -19.27
C THR A 131 -0.01 -15.83 -20.21
N VAL A 132 -1.28 -16.25 -20.29
CA VAL A 132 -1.71 -17.09 -21.42
C VAL A 132 -1.79 -16.25 -22.70
N THR A 133 -1.90 -16.92 -23.83
CA THR A 133 -2.16 -16.23 -25.10
C THR A 133 -3.62 -15.79 -25.20
N TYR A 134 -3.82 -14.50 -25.42
CA TYR A 134 -5.11 -13.85 -25.62
C TYR A 134 -5.39 -13.57 -27.09
N GLN A 135 -6.64 -13.77 -27.49
CA GLN A 135 -7.11 -13.45 -28.86
C GLN A 135 -7.49 -11.98 -29.05
N GLN A 136 -7.62 -11.23 -27.96
CA GLN A 136 -7.98 -9.82 -27.96
C GLN A 136 -7.07 -9.06 -27.00
N GLN A 137 -6.73 -7.83 -27.37
CA GLN A 137 -5.92 -6.95 -26.55
C GLN A 137 -6.71 -6.45 -25.32
N LEU A 138 -6.02 -6.21 -24.21
CA LEU A 138 -6.57 -5.54 -23.04
C LEU A 138 -6.85 -4.04 -23.36
N PRO A 139 -7.95 -3.46 -22.86
CA PRO A 139 -8.88 -4.02 -21.89
C PRO A 139 -10.14 -4.70 -22.49
N ALA A 140 -10.14 -5.05 -23.79
CA ALA A 140 -11.36 -5.51 -24.47
C ALA A 140 -11.98 -6.78 -23.85
N LEU A 141 -11.15 -7.67 -23.28
CA LEU A 141 -11.59 -8.89 -22.62
C LEU A 141 -11.76 -8.73 -21.10
N LYS A 142 -10.79 -8.10 -20.44
CA LYS A 142 -10.75 -7.84 -18.99
C LYS A 142 -9.96 -6.55 -18.73
N PRO A 143 -10.15 -5.86 -17.59
CA PRO A 143 -9.50 -4.57 -17.33
C PRO A 143 -7.97 -4.67 -17.26
N GLY A 144 -7.44 -5.85 -16.92
CA GLY A 144 -6.02 -6.14 -16.94
C GLY A 144 -5.67 -7.44 -16.23
N ILE A 145 -4.39 -7.62 -15.97
CA ILE A 145 -3.85 -8.69 -15.12
C ILE A 145 -2.52 -8.24 -14.52
N GLY A 146 -2.14 -8.71 -13.33
CA GLY A 146 -0.85 -8.34 -12.79
C GLY A 146 -0.27 -9.26 -11.74
N ILE A 147 0.86 -8.81 -11.19
CA ILE A 147 1.52 -9.44 -10.04
C ILE A 147 1.46 -8.50 -8.86
N MET A 148 0.89 -8.96 -7.76
CA MET A 148 0.97 -8.29 -6.47
C MET A 148 2.25 -8.70 -5.76
N ALA A 149 3.15 -7.76 -5.52
CA ALA A 149 4.31 -7.90 -4.66
C ALA A 149 3.97 -7.38 -3.25
N SER A 150 4.30 -8.16 -2.23
CA SER A 150 4.09 -7.82 -0.82
C SER A 150 5.42 -7.68 -0.10
N PHE A 151 5.56 -6.63 0.71
CA PHE A 151 6.72 -6.38 1.55
C PHE A 151 6.45 -6.83 3.00
N ALA A 152 7.50 -7.15 3.75
CA ALA A 152 7.36 -7.58 5.15
C ALA A 152 6.83 -6.46 6.08
N SER A 153 7.01 -5.20 5.67
CA SER A 153 6.49 -4.00 6.32
C SER A 153 6.27 -2.92 5.26
N ALA A 154 5.57 -1.84 5.61
CA ALA A 154 5.46 -0.69 4.71
C ALA A 154 6.85 -0.13 4.39
N VAL A 155 7.12 0.12 3.11
CA VAL A 155 8.40 0.65 2.62
C VAL A 155 8.13 1.82 1.68
N GLN A 156 8.88 2.90 1.85
CA GLN A 156 8.92 3.99 0.90
C GLN A 156 9.82 3.59 -0.28
N LEU A 157 9.26 3.55 -1.48
CA LEU A 157 9.97 3.11 -2.69
C LEU A 157 10.39 4.30 -3.55
N SER A 158 11.49 4.17 -4.28
CA SER A 158 11.98 5.15 -5.26
C SER A 158 11.82 4.69 -6.70
N GLU A 159 11.93 3.38 -6.96
CA GLU A 159 11.83 2.82 -8.30
C GLU A 159 11.47 1.33 -8.23
N VAL A 160 10.99 0.82 -9.37
CA VAL A 160 10.94 -0.61 -9.70
C VAL A 160 11.65 -0.85 -11.02
N ALA A 161 12.57 -1.81 -11.05
CA ALA A 161 13.13 -2.35 -12.28
C ALA A 161 12.34 -3.60 -12.66
N ILE A 162 11.80 -3.61 -13.88
CA ILE A 162 10.98 -4.70 -14.43
C ILE A 162 11.76 -5.29 -15.60
N THR A 163 12.21 -6.55 -15.45
CA THR A 163 12.87 -7.28 -16.53
C THR A 163 11.86 -8.13 -17.27
N SER A 164 11.79 -7.99 -18.59
CA SER A 164 10.82 -8.64 -19.45
C SER A 164 11.36 -8.78 -20.89
N PRO A 165 11.14 -9.93 -21.56
CA PRO A 165 11.36 -10.05 -23.00
C PRO A 165 10.23 -9.42 -23.82
N SER A 166 9.09 -9.08 -23.21
CA SER A 166 7.86 -8.62 -23.87
C SER A 166 7.81 -7.11 -24.04
N ALA A 167 8.69 -6.59 -24.90
CA ALA A 167 8.73 -5.17 -25.25
C ALA A 167 7.38 -4.69 -25.79
N GLY A 168 6.94 -3.49 -25.39
CA GLY A 168 5.64 -2.93 -25.77
C GLY A 168 4.48 -3.27 -24.82
N THR A 169 4.69 -4.17 -23.85
CA THR A 169 3.74 -4.40 -22.74
C THR A 169 3.51 -3.09 -21.98
N ARG A 170 2.26 -2.69 -21.76
CA ARG A 170 1.91 -1.49 -20.99
C ARG A 170 1.51 -1.88 -19.57
N VAL A 171 2.15 -1.25 -18.59
CA VAL A 171 1.94 -1.51 -17.16
C VAL A 171 1.56 -0.25 -16.41
N GLU A 172 0.74 -0.43 -15.38
CA GLU A 172 0.55 0.52 -14.28
C GLU A 172 1.19 -0.07 -13.02
N VAL A 173 1.99 0.72 -12.32
CA VAL A 173 2.50 0.37 -10.99
C VAL A 173 1.57 1.00 -9.97
N ARG A 174 0.96 0.19 -9.11
CA ARG A 174 -0.14 0.62 -8.24
C ARG A 174 0.15 0.28 -6.77
N SER A 175 -0.18 1.16 -5.83
CA SER A 175 -0.19 0.82 -4.41
C SER A 175 -1.47 0.06 -4.06
N ALA A 176 -1.38 -0.89 -3.13
CA ALA A 176 -2.54 -1.62 -2.65
C ALA A 176 -2.62 -1.62 -1.11
N PRO A 177 -3.85 -1.50 -0.55
CA PRO A 177 -4.03 -1.49 0.91
C PRO A 177 -3.85 -2.87 1.55
N SER A 178 -3.95 -3.95 0.77
CA SER A 178 -3.72 -5.32 1.23
C SER A 178 -3.29 -6.23 0.07
N ALA A 179 -2.75 -7.41 0.40
CA ALA A 179 -2.33 -8.38 -0.59
C ALA A 179 -3.48 -8.86 -1.50
N ASP A 180 -4.73 -8.86 -1.01
CA ASP A 180 -5.93 -9.34 -1.71
C ASP A 180 -6.88 -8.21 -2.11
N ALA A 181 -6.41 -6.95 -2.11
CA ALA A 181 -7.22 -5.82 -2.50
C ALA A 181 -7.75 -5.98 -3.95
N PRO A 182 -9.03 -5.68 -4.21
CA PRO A 182 -9.54 -5.59 -5.58
C PRO A 182 -8.84 -4.46 -6.32
N VAL A 183 -8.74 -4.54 -7.65
CA VAL A 183 -7.97 -3.56 -8.43
C VAL A 183 -8.54 -2.14 -8.27
N ASP A 184 -9.86 -2.01 -8.10
CA ASP A 184 -10.54 -0.73 -7.91
C ASP A 184 -10.15 -0.02 -6.60
N ASP A 185 -9.64 -0.76 -5.61
CA ASP A 185 -9.16 -0.22 -4.32
C ASP A 185 -7.66 0.13 -4.35
N THR A 186 -7.00 -0.03 -5.51
CA THR A 186 -5.57 0.29 -5.67
C THR A 186 -5.38 1.66 -6.32
N GLU A 187 -4.26 2.33 -6.05
CA GLU A 187 -3.96 3.67 -6.58
C GLU A 187 -2.77 3.61 -7.54
N VAL A 188 -2.88 4.23 -8.72
CA VAL A 188 -1.78 4.28 -9.69
C VAL A 188 -0.69 5.23 -9.19
N ILE A 189 0.52 4.71 -9.04
CA ILE A 189 1.73 5.49 -8.74
C ILE A 189 2.43 5.91 -10.04
N ALA A 190 2.61 4.95 -10.96
CA ALA A 190 3.35 5.17 -12.20
C ALA A 190 2.76 4.36 -13.36
N ARG A 191 3.12 4.74 -14.59
CA ARG A 191 2.81 4.02 -15.82
C ARG A 191 4.06 3.86 -16.66
N ALA A 192 4.21 2.73 -17.32
CA ALA A 192 5.32 2.48 -18.21
C ALA A 192 4.90 1.60 -19.39
N THR A 193 5.65 1.72 -20.49
CA THR A 193 5.69 0.71 -21.55
C THR A 193 7.03 0.00 -21.40
N LEU A 194 7.01 -1.33 -21.35
CA LEU A 194 8.24 -2.10 -21.17
C LEU A 194 9.09 -2.03 -22.44
N ASP A 195 10.38 -1.79 -22.26
CA ASP A 195 11.41 -1.95 -23.26
C ASP A 195 11.83 -3.43 -23.39
N GLN A 196 12.69 -3.72 -24.35
CA GLN A 196 13.37 -5.02 -24.40
C GLN A 196 14.38 -5.08 -23.24
N ASP A 197 14.35 -6.17 -22.47
CA ASP A 197 15.14 -6.41 -21.27
C ASP A 197 14.61 -5.69 -20.02
N THR A 198 15.30 -4.66 -19.49
CA THR A 198 14.93 -4.04 -18.21
C THR A 198 14.39 -2.63 -18.39
N THR A 199 13.20 -2.39 -17.84
CA THR A 199 12.57 -1.07 -17.75
C THR A 199 12.63 -0.58 -16.31
N VAL A 200 13.29 0.56 -16.07
CA VAL A 200 13.30 1.21 -14.75
C VAL A 200 12.17 2.23 -14.68
N VAL A 201 11.26 2.04 -13.74
CA VAL A 201 10.09 2.89 -13.54
C VAL A 201 10.27 3.69 -12.24
N PRO A 202 10.44 5.03 -12.33
CA PRO A 202 10.47 5.89 -11.15
C PRO A 202 9.14 5.84 -10.41
N LEU A 203 9.20 5.78 -9.08
CA LEU A 203 8.04 5.77 -8.18
C LEU A 203 7.99 7.06 -7.36
N ASP A 204 8.24 8.18 -8.03
CA ASP A 204 8.18 9.52 -7.45
C ASP A 204 6.81 9.74 -6.79
N GLY A 205 6.81 10.23 -5.55
CA GLY A 205 5.57 10.50 -4.82
C GLY A 205 4.87 9.26 -4.26
N SER A 206 5.47 8.07 -4.36
CA SER A 206 5.05 6.91 -3.57
C SER A 206 4.95 7.30 -2.09
N GLN A 207 4.00 6.72 -1.36
CA GLN A 207 3.97 6.77 0.11
C GLN A 207 4.53 5.44 0.64
N PRO A 208 4.79 5.29 1.95
CA PRO A 208 5.15 3.98 2.49
C PRO A 208 4.05 2.95 2.18
N VAL A 209 4.38 1.92 1.40
CA VAL A 209 3.42 0.91 0.90
C VAL A 209 3.83 -0.48 1.35
N GLY A 210 2.84 -1.29 1.76
CA GLY A 210 3.05 -2.70 2.07
C GLY A 210 2.89 -3.63 0.86
N HIS A 211 2.19 -3.16 -0.17
CA HIS A 211 1.86 -3.96 -1.36
C HIS A 211 1.91 -3.08 -2.60
N VAL A 212 2.49 -3.62 -3.67
CA VAL A 212 2.56 -2.99 -4.99
C VAL A 212 2.08 -3.98 -6.05
N LEU A 213 1.14 -3.53 -6.87
CA LEU A 213 0.63 -4.29 -8.01
C LEU A 213 1.29 -3.79 -9.29
N ILE A 214 1.95 -4.68 -10.01
CA ILE A 214 2.39 -4.47 -11.39
C ILE A 214 1.24 -4.92 -12.30
N TRP A 215 0.41 -3.98 -12.74
CA TRP A 215 -0.83 -4.24 -13.49
C TRP A 215 -0.62 -4.04 -14.99
N ILE A 216 -0.66 -5.12 -15.77
CA ILE A 216 -0.61 -5.10 -17.23
C ILE A 216 -1.98 -4.71 -17.78
N VAL A 217 -1.99 -3.58 -18.50
CA VAL A 217 -3.17 -3.02 -19.19
C VAL A 217 -3.06 -3.10 -20.71
N GLY A 218 -1.93 -3.59 -21.22
CA GLY A 218 -1.73 -3.89 -22.64
C GLY A 218 -0.63 -4.93 -22.79
N LEU A 219 -0.92 -5.99 -23.53
CA LEU A 219 0.00 -7.09 -23.79
C LEU A 219 0.90 -6.79 -24.99
N ASP A 220 2.05 -7.43 -25.02
CA ASP A 220 2.86 -7.57 -26.24
C ASP A 220 2.15 -8.50 -27.25
N GLY A 221 2.61 -8.48 -28.50
CA GLY A 221 2.07 -9.26 -29.61
C GLY A 221 1.03 -8.52 -30.44
N GLY A 222 0.33 -9.28 -31.29
CA GLY A 222 -0.52 -8.72 -32.34
C GLY A 222 -1.33 -9.77 -33.08
N ALA A 223 -2.27 -9.32 -33.92
CA ALA A 223 -3.04 -10.18 -34.82
C ALA A 223 -3.79 -11.36 -34.15
N GLY A 224 -4.18 -11.22 -32.88
CA GLY A 224 -4.87 -12.26 -32.13
C GLY A 224 -3.96 -13.20 -31.34
N ASP A 225 -2.66 -12.92 -31.29
CA ASP A 225 -1.69 -13.61 -30.44
C ASP A 225 -1.07 -12.58 -29.49
N TYR A 226 -1.77 -12.27 -28.40
CA TYR A 226 -1.34 -11.32 -27.39
C TYR A 226 -0.88 -12.04 -26.12
N SER A 227 0.35 -11.80 -25.67
CA SER A 227 0.88 -12.35 -24.41
C SER A 227 2.07 -11.54 -23.94
N SER A 228 2.22 -11.42 -22.63
CA SER A 228 3.38 -10.81 -21.97
C SER A 228 4.01 -11.75 -20.96
N GLU A 229 5.31 -11.56 -20.75
CA GLU A 229 6.14 -12.27 -19.77
C GLU A 229 6.84 -11.26 -18.85
N VAL A 230 7.08 -11.64 -17.60
CA VAL A 230 7.88 -10.88 -16.63
C VAL A 230 8.90 -11.83 -16.03
N GLY A 231 10.18 -11.47 -16.14
CA GLY A 231 11.32 -12.25 -15.65
C GLY A 231 11.71 -11.90 -14.22
N GLU A 232 11.89 -10.62 -13.91
CA GLU A 232 12.36 -10.20 -12.57
C GLU A 232 11.76 -8.83 -12.18
N LEU A 233 11.45 -8.67 -10.90
CA LEU A 233 11.02 -7.42 -10.26
C LEU A 233 11.98 -7.06 -9.13
N GLU A 234 12.67 -5.93 -9.27
CA GLU A 234 13.53 -5.39 -8.23
C GLU A 234 13.03 -4.02 -7.80
N PHE A 235 12.77 -3.85 -6.50
CA PHE A 235 12.38 -2.55 -5.94
C PHE A 235 13.55 -1.92 -5.19
N ARG A 236 13.63 -0.59 -5.22
CA ARG A 236 14.56 0.16 -4.36
C ARG A 236 13.85 1.06 -3.38
N ARG A 237 14.46 1.21 -2.20
CA ARG A 237 13.96 2.13 -1.17
C ARG A 237 14.28 3.57 -1.57
N ALA A 238 13.43 4.50 -1.14
CA ALA A 238 13.83 5.90 -1.08
C ALA A 238 14.87 6.10 0.04
N GLY A 239 15.86 6.96 -0.20
CA GLY A 239 16.91 7.35 0.75
C GLY A 239 16.53 8.55 1.60
#